data_AF-A0A1N7RGZ8-F1
#
_entry.id   AF-A0A1N7RGZ8-F1
#
_cell.length_a   1.000
_cell.length_b   1.000
_cell.length_c   1.000
_cell.angle_alpha   90.00
_cell.angle_beta   90.00
_cell.angle_gamma   90.00
#
_symmetry.space_group_name_H-M   'P 1'
#
loop_
_entity.id
_entity.type
_entity.pdbx_description
1 polymer ?
#
loop_
_entity_poly.entity_id
_entity_poly.type
_entity_poly.pdbx_seq_one_letter_code
_entity_poly.pdbx_strand_id
1 'polypeptide(L)'
;MQAQRSTRKYCSDNCKQLSFYKRNGLLLAGIESAEETDLLAPLQEQEEAAIVAQPVKESLKDKEEYEHIYSSLINEIDDCLNSGHLVMFQHPQQYWSSYTLPTVKWVSIRLRCLLENLIRLSNLPAVNYATLDALKEAFNNILASAEFRKLPASYPYSNTIKELAQKITITAKAVTPHQNTRLRLTRARKASLIACRFTLAGMVPLAKFSDLNFKE
;
A
#
# COMPACT_ATOMS: atom_id res chain seq x y z
N MET A 1 10.30 -32.18 27.56
CA MET A 1 8.82 -32.16 27.50
C MET A 1 8.39 -31.02 26.59
N GLN A 2 7.85 -31.31 25.41
CA GLN A 2 7.30 -30.27 24.53
C GLN A 2 5.88 -29.95 24.99
N ALA A 3 5.64 -28.72 25.44
CA ALA A 3 4.31 -28.26 25.81
C ALA A 3 3.45 -28.11 24.54
N GLN A 4 2.64 -29.12 24.23
CA GLN A 4 1.60 -28.99 23.20
C GLN A 4 0.54 -28.01 23.71
N ARG A 5 0.45 -26.85 23.05
CA ARG A 5 -0.53 -25.81 23.38
C ARG A 5 -1.91 -26.22 22.86
N SER A 6 -2.85 -26.50 23.76
CA SER A 6 -4.24 -26.79 23.42
C SER A 6 -4.91 -25.56 22.79
N THR A 7 -5.00 -25.54 21.47
CA THR A 7 -5.73 -24.52 20.69
C THR A 7 -7.24 -24.79 20.62
N ARG A 8 -7.73 -25.87 21.24
CA ARG A 8 -9.12 -26.34 21.13
C ARG A 8 -10.17 -25.48 21.87
N LYS A 9 -9.76 -24.46 22.63
CA LYS A 9 -10.67 -23.59 23.39
C LYS A 9 -11.25 -22.41 22.59
N TYR A 10 -10.71 -22.09 21.41
CA TYR A 10 -11.12 -20.91 20.66
C TYR A 10 -11.51 -21.25 19.23
N CYS A 11 -12.58 -20.62 18.77
CA CYS A 11 -13.15 -20.81 17.43
C CYS A 11 -12.20 -20.37 16.31
N SER A 12 -11.30 -19.43 16.61
CA SER A 12 -10.36 -18.79 15.69
C SER A 12 -9.28 -18.04 16.48
N ASP A 13 -8.22 -17.61 15.81
CA ASP A 13 -7.21 -16.74 16.41
C ASP A 13 -7.80 -15.39 16.85
N ASN A 14 -8.86 -14.93 16.18
CA ASN A 14 -9.56 -13.70 16.55
C ASN A 14 -10.35 -13.89 17.88
N CYS A 15 -11.04 -15.02 18.05
CA CYS A 15 -11.68 -15.44 19.32
C CYS A 15 -10.67 -15.46 20.49
N LYS A 16 -9.44 -15.94 20.22
CA LYS A 16 -8.36 -16.01 21.20
C LYS A 16 -7.85 -14.62 21.59
N GLN A 17 -7.66 -13.74 20.61
CA GLN A 17 -7.22 -12.36 20.83
C GLN A 17 -8.27 -11.58 21.65
N LEU A 18 -9.56 -11.72 21.31
CA LEU A 18 -10.66 -11.10 22.06
C LEU A 18 -10.69 -11.55 23.53
N SER A 19 -10.49 -12.85 23.79
CA SER A 19 -10.46 -13.37 25.16
C SER A 19 -9.29 -12.80 25.99
N PHE A 20 -8.14 -12.56 25.34
CA PHE A 20 -6.97 -11.99 25.98
C PHE A 20 -7.22 -10.53 26.38
N TYR A 21 -7.82 -9.76 25.48
CA TYR A 21 -8.20 -8.37 25.76
C TYR A 21 -9.25 -8.26 26.86
N LYS A 22 -10.28 -9.13 26.85
CA LYS A 22 -11.28 -9.21 27.93
C LYS A 22 -10.66 -9.48 29.31
N ARG A 23 -9.68 -10.40 29.40
CA ARG A 23 -9.00 -10.70 30.68
C ARG A 23 -8.12 -9.56 31.18
N ASN A 24 -7.58 -8.76 30.28
CA ASN A 24 -6.67 -7.65 30.61
C ASN A 24 -7.39 -6.30 30.72
N GLY A 25 -8.73 -6.28 30.72
CA GLY A 25 -9.53 -5.06 30.87
C GLY A 25 -9.39 -4.05 29.72
N LEU A 26 -8.85 -4.46 28.58
CA LEU A 26 -8.68 -3.63 27.40
C LEU A 26 -9.90 -3.83 26.50
N LEU A 27 -10.88 -2.92 26.58
CA LEU A 27 -11.97 -2.87 25.62
C LEU A 27 -11.42 -2.39 24.27
N LEU A 28 -11.53 -3.23 23.24
CA LEU A 28 -11.36 -2.79 21.86
C LEU A 28 -12.56 -1.88 21.55
N ALA A 29 -12.29 -0.59 21.29
CA ALA A 29 -13.30 0.31 20.77
C ALA A 29 -13.82 -0.25 19.43
N GLY A 30 -15.11 -0.58 19.36
CA GLY A 30 -15.76 -0.94 18.10
C GLY A 30 -16.39 -2.34 17.99
N ILE A 31 -16.94 -2.90 19.08
CA ILE A 31 -17.99 -3.93 18.95
C ILE A 31 -19.11 -3.57 19.92
N GLU A 32 -19.99 -2.67 19.50
CA GLU A 32 -21.35 -2.59 20.03
C GLU A 32 -22.13 -3.78 19.45
N SER A 33 -22.31 -4.82 20.24
CA SER A 33 -23.45 -5.73 20.07
C SER A 33 -24.53 -5.26 21.03
N ALA A 34 -25.60 -4.73 20.44
CA ALA A 34 -26.87 -4.43 21.09
C ALA A 34 -27.51 -5.70 21.69
N GLU A 35 -28.54 -5.47 22.53
CA GLU A 35 -29.37 -6.40 23.33
C GLU A 35 -28.86 -6.52 24.79
N GLU A 36 -29.58 -6.14 25.85
CA GLU A 36 -31.01 -5.92 26.10
C GLU A 36 -31.22 -4.80 27.14
N THR A 37 -32.33 -4.07 27.00
CA THR A 37 -32.87 -3.13 27.98
C THR A 37 -33.92 -3.87 28.80
N ASP A 38 -33.86 -3.79 30.13
CA ASP A 38 -35.07 -3.84 30.94
C ASP A 38 -34.92 -3.02 32.22
N LEU A 39 -36.00 -2.30 32.54
CA LEU A 39 -36.10 -1.29 33.58
C LEU A 39 -36.73 -1.86 34.87
N LEU A 40 -36.51 -1.12 35.96
CA LEU A 40 -37.23 -1.07 37.25
C LEU A 40 -36.72 -1.89 38.46
N ALA A 41 -36.39 -1.12 39.50
CA ALA A 41 -36.09 -1.45 40.89
C ALA A 41 -37.37 -1.85 41.68
N PRO A 42 -37.32 -2.25 42.99
CA PRO A 42 -36.96 -1.34 44.10
C PRO A 42 -36.21 -1.92 45.34
N LEU A 43 -35.31 -1.08 45.87
CA LEU A 43 -35.00 -0.69 47.26
C LEU A 43 -35.45 -1.53 48.48
N GLN A 44 -34.50 -1.83 49.39
CA GLN A 44 -34.43 -1.49 50.84
C GLN A 44 -33.16 -2.16 51.45
N GLU A 45 -32.07 -1.43 51.75
CA GLU A 45 -31.72 -0.64 52.95
C GLU A 45 -31.24 -1.46 54.18
N GLN A 46 -29.95 -1.30 54.51
CA GLN A 46 -29.33 -1.20 55.86
C GLN A 46 -27.81 -0.95 55.67
N GLU A 47 -27.35 0.30 55.85
CA GLU A 47 -26.54 0.82 57.00
C GLU A 47 -25.19 0.09 57.20
N GLU A 48 -24.02 0.70 57.42
CA GLU A 48 -23.54 2.06 57.67
C GLU A 48 -22.00 1.95 57.66
N ALA A 49 -21.26 2.89 57.04
CA ALA A 49 -19.89 3.29 57.45
C ALA A 49 -19.31 4.32 56.48
N ALA A 50 -19.33 5.58 56.89
CA ALA A 50 -18.52 6.63 56.28
C ALA A 50 -17.06 6.52 56.73
N ILE A 51 -16.12 6.27 55.80
CA ILE A 51 -14.70 6.57 56.00
C ILE A 51 -14.09 7.10 54.69
N VAL A 52 -13.93 8.43 54.67
CA VAL A 52 -12.81 9.21 54.08
C VAL A 52 -12.36 8.84 52.66
N ALA A 53 -12.67 9.73 51.72
CA ALA A 53 -12.06 9.81 50.40
C ALA A 53 -10.52 9.76 50.51
N GLN A 54 -9.95 8.61 50.17
CA GLN A 54 -8.54 8.54 49.79
C GLN A 54 -8.44 8.88 48.31
N PRO A 55 -7.54 9.78 47.89
CA PRO A 55 -7.28 9.95 46.49
C PRO A 55 -6.65 8.65 46.01
N VAL A 56 -7.37 7.92 45.16
CA VAL A 56 -6.74 6.91 44.32
C VAL A 56 -5.66 7.67 43.56
N LYS A 57 -4.40 7.47 43.98
CA LYS A 57 -3.25 7.87 43.20
C LYS A 57 -3.42 7.19 41.85
N GLU A 58 -3.97 7.92 40.89
CA GLU A 58 -3.72 7.67 39.49
C GLU A 58 -2.20 7.64 39.39
N SER A 59 -1.65 6.42 39.34
CA SER A 59 -0.33 6.22 38.82
C SER A 59 -0.36 6.87 37.43
N LEU A 60 0.23 8.06 37.34
CA LEU A 60 0.65 8.66 36.09
C LEU A 60 1.49 7.57 35.42
N LYS A 61 0.84 6.76 34.57
CA LYS A 61 1.57 5.98 33.58
C LYS A 61 2.27 7.05 32.77
N ASP A 62 3.59 7.05 32.86
CA ASP A 62 4.46 7.82 31.99
C ASP A 62 3.83 7.78 30.59
N LYS A 63 3.37 8.93 30.10
CA LYS A 63 2.95 9.06 28.72
C LYS A 63 4.24 8.83 27.94
N GLU A 64 4.47 7.60 27.50
CA GLU A 64 5.59 7.27 26.63
C GLU A 64 5.62 8.31 25.51
N GLU A 65 6.64 9.16 25.54
CA GLU A 65 6.81 10.24 24.58
C GLU A 65 6.88 9.62 23.19
N TYR A 66 6.10 10.14 22.26
CA TYR A 66 5.98 9.57 20.92
C TYR A 66 7.36 9.52 20.26
N GLU A 67 7.90 8.31 20.06
CA GLU A 67 9.17 8.14 19.36
C GLU A 67 8.93 8.28 17.85
N HIS A 68 9.56 9.28 17.25
CA HIS A 68 9.55 9.43 15.80
C HIS A 68 10.33 8.28 15.15
N ILE A 69 9.62 7.31 14.57
CA ILE A 69 10.23 6.21 13.82
C ILE A 69 10.62 6.71 12.43
N TYR A 70 11.91 6.86 12.20
CA TYR A 70 12.45 7.20 10.89
C TYR A 70 12.68 5.94 10.06
N SER A 71 12.01 5.84 8.92
CA SER A 71 12.29 4.81 7.93
C SER A 71 13.17 5.38 6.83
N SER A 72 14.37 4.82 6.67
CA SER A 72 15.27 5.21 5.57
C SER A 72 14.65 5.03 4.19
N LEU A 73 13.59 4.21 4.04
CA LEU A 73 12.90 4.01 2.77
C LEU A 73 11.97 5.19 2.51
N ILE A 74 11.33 5.71 3.55
CA ILE A 74 10.47 6.89 3.45
C ILE A 74 11.31 8.11 3.10
N ASN A 75 12.49 8.26 3.70
CA ASN A 75 13.42 9.34 3.34
C ASN A 75 13.86 9.24 1.87
N GLU A 76 14.25 8.05 1.39
CA GLU A 76 14.60 7.86 -0.03
C GLU A 76 13.42 8.15 -0.99
N ILE A 77 12.19 7.87 -0.57
CA ILE A 77 10.99 8.21 -1.35
C ILE A 77 10.80 9.73 -1.38
N ASP A 78 10.95 10.40 -0.23
CA ASP A 78 10.84 11.85 -0.11
C ASP A 78 11.87 12.57 -0.99
N ASP A 79 13.13 12.12 -0.95
CA ASP A 79 14.20 12.60 -1.81
C ASP A 79 13.84 12.50 -3.30
N CYS A 80 13.17 11.41 -3.71
CA CYS A 80 12.71 11.24 -5.09
C CYS A 80 11.55 12.19 -5.47
N LEU A 81 10.68 12.53 -4.51
CA LEU A 81 9.54 13.44 -4.74
C LEU A 81 9.98 14.90 -4.91
N ASN A 82 11.13 15.27 -4.34
CA ASN A 82 11.72 16.61 -4.45
C ASN A 82 12.23 16.96 -5.87
N SER A 83 12.10 16.05 -6.84
CA SER A 83 12.45 16.28 -8.25
C SER A 83 11.55 17.26 -9.02
N GLY A 84 10.50 17.81 -8.38
CA GLY A 84 9.62 18.84 -8.96
C GLY A 84 8.58 18.31 -9.96
N HIS A 85 8.65 17.04 -10.36
CA HIS A 85 7.67 16.43 -11.28
C HIS A 85 6.25 16.42 -10.71
N LEU A 86 6.08 16.39 -9.37
CA LEU A 86 4.77 16.33 -8.72
C LEU A 86 3.83 17.44 -9.18
N VAL A 87 4.33 18.68 -9.26
CA VAL A 87 3.56 19.86 -9.66
C VAL A 87 3.03 19.71 -11.08
N MET A 88 3.82 19.12 -11.98
CA MET A 88 3.42 18.89 -13.38
C MET A 88 2.19 17.99 -13.50
N PHE A 89 2.10 16.96 -12.65
CA PHE A 89 0.96 16.03 -12.67
C PHE A 89 -0.23 16.53 -11.86
N GLN A 90 -0.04 17.43 -10.89
CA GLN A 90 -1.13 18.10 -10.17
C GLN A 90 -1.80 19.20 -11.01
N HIS A 91 -1.02 19.88 -11.87
CA HIS A 91 -1.50 20.96 -12.73
C HIS A 91 -1.17 20.74 -14.21
N PRO A 92 -1.61 19.63 -14.82
CA PRO A 92 -1.12 19.20 -16.13
C PRO A 92 -1.45 20.17 -17.27
N GLN A 93 -2.50 20.98 -17.14
CA GLN A 93 -2.89 21.99 -18.12
C GLN A 93 -1.90 23.16 -18.22
N GLN A 94 -1.07 23.38 -17.19
CA GLN A 94 -0.02 24.41 -17.21
C GLN A 94 1.23 23.97 -17.99
N TYR A 95 1.42 22.65 -18.15
CA TYR A 95 2.62 22.07 -18.74
C TYR A 95 2.37 21.39 -20.09
N TRP A 96 1.16 20.90 -20.33
CA TRP A 96 0.78 20.22 -21.56
C TRP A 96 -0.49 20.82 -22.16
N SER A 97 -0.45 21.02 -23.48
CA SER A 97 -1.59 21.55 -24.22
C SER A 97 -2.77 20.58 -24.22
N SER A 98 -3.98 21.09 -24.45
CA SER A 98 -5.20 20.29 -24.57
C SER A 98 -5.11 19.17 -25.60
N TYR A 99 -4.31 19.34 -26.66
CA TYR A 99 -4.09 18.32 -27.70
C TYR A 99 -3.13 17.20 -27.25
N THR A 100 -2.14 17.52 -26.40
CA THR A 100 -1.13 16.54 -25.93
C THR A 100 -1.55 15.85 -24.64
N LEU A 101 -2.42 16.49 -23.85
CA LEU A 101 -2.87 15.98 -22.55
C LEU A 101 -3.54 14.59 -22.61
N PRO A 102 -4.40 14.26 -23.59
CA PRO A 102 -4.97 12.91 -23.71
C PRO A 102 -3.90 11.84 -23.86
N THR A 103 -2.90 12.09 -24.71
CA THR A 103 -1.74 11.22 -24.91
C THR A 103 -0.93 11.02 -23.62
N VAL A 104 -0.65 12.12 -22.91
CA VAL A 104 0.07 12.07 -21.63
C VAL A 104 -0.72 11.27 -20.58
N LYS A 105 -2.04 11.50 -20.47
CA LYS A 105 -2.92 10.73 -19.58
C LYS A 105 -2.95 9.25 -19.93
N TRP A 106 -3.05 8.91 -21.21
CA TRP A 106 -3.07 7.53 -21.70
C TRP A 106 -1.82 6.76 -21.30
N VAL A 107 -0.64 7.35 -21.46
CA VAL A 107 0.63 6.72 -21.05
C VAL A 107 0.74 6.66 -19.53
N SER A 108 0.37 7.74 -18.85
CA SER A 108 0.52 7.88 -17.40
C SER A 108 -0.30 6.84 -16.63
N ILE A 109 -1.56 6.59 -17.02
CA ILE A 109 -2.41 5.60 -16.33
C ILE A 109 -1.87 4.19 -16.49
N ARG A 110 -1.33 3.86 -17.67
CA ARG A 110 -0.71 2.56 -17.96
C ARG A 110 0.61 2.39 -17.24
N LEU A 111 1.46 3.40 -17.23
CA LEU A 111 2.68 3.39 -16.44
C LEU A 111 2.36 3.21 -14.95
N ARG A 112 1.41 3.98 -14.39
CA ARG A 112 1.02 3.86 -12.98
C ARG A 112 0.57 2.43 -12.64
N CYS A 113 -0.24 1.82 -13.50
CA CYS A 113 -0.64 0.42 -13.35
C CYS A 113 0.56 -0.55 -13.39
N LEU A 114 1.47 -0.40 -14.35
CA LEU A 114 2.64 -1.28 -14.46
C LEU A 114 3.61 -1.13 -13.28
N LEU A 115 3.80 0.10 -12.78
CA LEU A 115 4.63 0.35 -11.59
C LEU A 115 4.04 -0.32 -10.35
N GLU A 116 2.72 -0.22 -10.16
CA GLU A 116 2.05 -0.90 -9.04
C GLU A 116 2.28 -2.41 -9.09
N ASN A 117 2.11 -3.02 -10.28
CA ASN A 117 2.34 -4.44 -10.45
C ASN A 117 3.82 -4.80 -10.23
N LEU A 118 4.77 -4.02 -10.75
CA LEU A 118 6.19 -4.23 -10.50
C LEU A 118 6.54 -4.21 -9.01
N ILE A 119 6.05 -3.20 -8.28
CA ILE A 119 6.31 -3.05 -6.84
C ILE A 119 5.69 -4.23 -6.09
N ARG A 120 4.46 -4.62 -6.42
CA ARG A 120 3.78 -5.77 -5.81
C ARG A 120 4.53 -7.08 -6.07
N LEU A 121 4.89 -7.35 -7.33
CA LEU A 121 5.62 -8.54 -7.74
C LEU A 121 7.01 -8.61 -7.09
N SER A 122 7.66 -7.47 -6.86
CA SER A 122 8.96 -7.42 -6.17
C SER A 122 8.93 -7.89 -4.72
N ASN A 123 7.74 -7.88 -4.10
CA ASN A 123 7.54 -8.34 -2.73
C ASN A 123 7.17 -9.83 -2.65
N LEU A 124 6.87 -10.47 -3.80
CA LEU A 124 6.52 -11.88 -3.82
C LEU A 124 7.79 -12.75 -3.74
N PRO A 125 7.71 -13.92 -3.09
CA PRO A 125 8.83 -14.85 -3.02
C PRO A 125 9.18 -15.40 -4.41
N ALA A 126 8.18 -15.57 -5.26
CA ALA A 126 8.31 -16.06 -6.63
C ALA A 126 7.17 -15.53 -7.52
N VAL A 127 7.46 -15.38 -8.80
CA VAL A 127 6.58 -14.88 -9.86
C VAL A 127 6.64 -15.88 -11.01
N ASN A 128 5.49 -16.30 -11.52
CA ASN A 128 5.44 -17.22 -12.65
C ASN A 128 5.82 -16.52 -13.96
N TYR A 129 6.33 -17.30 -14.92
CA TYR A 129 6.71 -16.80 -16.24
C TYR A 129 5.56 -16.05 -16.94
N ALA A 130 4.33 -16.57 -16.88
CA ALA A 130 3.17 -15.96 -17.55
C ALA A 130 2.90 -14.52 -17.09
N THR A 131 3.05 -14.22 -15.80
CA THR A 131 2.87 -12.87 -15.27
C THR A 131 3.99 -11.95 -15.71
N LEU A 132 5.23 -12.45 -15.72
CA LEU A 132 6.39 -11.69 -16.18
C LEU A 132 6.31 -11.38 -17.68
N ASP A 133 5.85 -12.35 -18.47
CA ASP A 133 5.64 -12.21 -19.91
C ASP A 133 4.51 -11.22 -20.22
N ALA A 134 3.39 -11.28 -19.49
CA ALA A 134 2.31 -10.30 -19.62
C ALA A 134 2.79 -8.87 -19.30
N LEU A 135 3.62 -8.71 -18.27
CA LEU A 135 4.20 -7.41 -17.91
C LEU A 135 5.18 -6.91 -18.97
N LYS A 136 6.03 -7.80 -19.49
CA LYS A 136 6.97 -7.53 -20.59
C LYS A 136 6.22 -7.05 -21.84
N GLU A 137 5.19 -7.79 -22.26
CA GLU A 137 4.35 -7.43 -23.40
C GLU A 137 3.65 -6.09 -23.17
N ALA A 138 3.12 -5.82 -21.98
CA ALA A 138 2.47 -4.54 -21.69
C ALA A 138 3.43 -3.33 -21.82
N PHE A 139 4.67 -3.44 -21.34
CA PHE A 139 5.68 -2.39 -21.55
C PHE A 139 6.04 -2.22 -23.03
N ASN A 140 6.21 -3.32 -23.76
CA ASN A 140 6.52 -3.28 -25.19
C ASN A 140 5.38 -2.65 -25.99
N ASN A 141 4.13 -2.97 -25.64
CA ASN A 141 2.98 -2.38 -26.31
C ASN A 141 2.86 -0.87 -26.03
N ILE A 142 3.15 -0.40 -24.82
CA ILE A 142 3.27 1.05 -24.56
C ILE A 142 4.33 1.66 -25.47
N LEU A 143 5.54 1.09 -25.54
CA LEU A 143 6.61 1.64 -26.38
C LEU A 143 6.25 1.65 -27.88
N ALA A 144 5.46 0.66 -28.32
CA ALA A 144 4.99 0.56 -29.70
C ALA A 144 3.80 1.48 -30.01
N SER A 145 3.03 1.92 -29.01
CA SER A 145 1.81 2.73 -29.20
C SER A 145 2.06 4.07 -29.91
N ALA A 146 1.03 4.56 -30.61
CA ALA A 146 1.08 5.90 -31.20
C ALA A 146 1.17 6.99 -30.12
N GLU A 147 0.55 6.78 -28.96
CA GLU A 147 0.55 7.71 -27.84
C GLU A 147 1.97 7.91 -27.29
N PHE A 148 2.72 6.82 -27.08
CA PHE A 148 4.09 6.95 -26.59
C PHE A 148 4.99 7.68 -27.59
N ARG A 149 4.81 7.46 -28.89
CA ARG A 149 5.57 8.17 -29.94
C ARG A 149 5.23 9.66 -30.02
N LYS A 150 3.99 10.03 -29.67
CA LYS A 150 3.50 11.42 -29.64
C LYS A 150 3.72 12.12 -28.29
N LEU A 151 4.39 11.47 -27.33
CA LEU A 151 4.68 12.09 -26.04
C LEU A 151 5.52 13.37 -26.22
N PRO A 152 5.19 14.44 -25.49
CA PRO A 152 6.01 15.65 -25.50
C PRO A 152 7.37 15.37 -24.86
N ALA A 153 8.40 16.06 -25.34
CA ALA A 153 9.76 15.95 -24.78
C ALA A 153 9.83 16.35 -23.29
N SER A 154 8.87 17.15 -22.81
CA SER A 154 8.73 17.54 -21.40
C SER A 154 8.20 16.42 -20.50
N TYR A 155 7.76 15.27 -21.04
CA TYR A 155 7.27 14.17 -20.21
C TYR A 155 8.43 13.48 -19.45
N PRO A 156 8.40 13.45 -18.10
CA PRO A 156 9.59 13.12 -17.32
C PRO A 156 9.94 11.63 -17.28
N TYR A 157 9.00 10.74 -17.60
CA TYR A 157 9.17 9.29 -17.40
C TYR A 157 9.43 8.48 -18.68
N SER A 158 9.65 9.14 -19.82
CA SER A 158 9.94 8.46 -21.10
C SER A 158 11.13 7.51 -21.00
N ASN A 159 12.22 7.96 -20.36
CA ASN A 159 13.43 7.14 -20.20
C ASN A 159 13.20 6.01 -19.18
N THR A 160 12.48 6.28 -18.09
CA THR A 160 12.11 5.26 -17.10
C THR A 160 11.31 4.13 -17.73
N ILE A 161 10.36 4.44 -18.61
CA ILE A 161 9.56 3.44 -19.33
C ILE A 161 10.48 2.56 -20.20
N LYS A 162 11.36 3.17 -21.00
CA LYS A 162 12.31 2.44 -21.87
C LYS A 162 13.24 1.54 -21.06
N GLU A 163 13.82 2.08 -19.99
CA GLU A 163 14.72 1.35 -19.10
C GLU A 163 14.03 0.14 -18.44
N LEU A 164 12.79 0.33 -17.94
CA LEU A 164 12.01 -0.76 -17.33
C LEU A 164 11.65 -1.83 -18.35
N ALA A 165 11.18 -1.44 -19.54
CA ALA A 165 10.84 -2.36 -20.61
C ALA A 165 12.04 -3.25 -20.99
N GLN A 166 13.22 -2.63 -21.14
CA GLN A 166 14.45 -3.36 -21.45
C GLN A 166 14.82 -4.34 -20.33
N LYS A 167 14.82 -3.90 -19.06
CA LYS A 167 15.17 -4.74 -17.91
C LYS A 167 14.22 -5.92 -17.74
N ILE A 168 12.92 -5.70 -17.89
CA ILE A 168 11.90 -6.75 -17.81
C ILE A 168 12.08 -7.73 -18.97
N THR A 169 12.36 -7.24 -20.19
CA THR A 169 12.63 -8.09 -21.35
C THR A 169 13.84 -9.00 -21.13
N ILE A 170 14.94 -8.46 -20.61
CA ILE A 170 16.12 -9.25 -20.28
C ILE A 170 15.79 -10.29 -19.21
N THR A 171 15.05 -9.89 -18.16
CA THR A 171 14.67 -10.79 -17.08
C THR A 171 13.76 -11.91 -17.58
N ALA A 172 12.77 -11.60 -18.42
CA ALA A 172 11.85 -12.59 -18.99
C ALA A 172 12.59 -13.59 -19.89
N LYS A 173 13.54 -13.13 -20.71
CA LYS A 173 14.36 -14.01 -21.57
C LYS A 173 15.27 -14.96 -20.79
N ALA A 174 15.73 -14.55 -19.61
CA ALA A 174 16.57 -15.37 -18.76
C ALA A 174 15.80 -16.48 -18.02
N VAL A 175 14.47 -16.39 -17.96
CA VAL A 175 13.61 -17.34 -17.24
C VAL A 175 13.05 -18.33 -18.23
N THR A 176 13.17 -19.62 -17.91
CA THR A 176 12.60 -20.67 -18.76
C THR A 176 11.06 -20.66 -18.68
N PRO A 177 10.36 -20.99 -19.79
CA PRO A 177 8.91 -21.17 -19.75
C PRO A 177 8.53 -22.18 -18.67
N HIS A 178 7.50 -21.87 -17.88
CA HIS A 178 7.00 -22.67 -16.74
C HIS A 178 7.81 -22.64 -15.45
N GLN A 179 8.95 -21.94 -15.37
CA GLN A 179 9.62 -21.71 -14.10
C GLN A 179 9.10 -20.46 -13.38
N ASN A 180 9.20 -20.51 -12.05
CA ASN A 180 9.01 -19.34 -11.21
C ASN A 180 10.35 -18.64 -10.99
N THR A 181 10.36 -17.33 -11.10
CA THR A 181 11.53 -16.49 -10.84
C THR A 181 11.25 -15.52 -9.70
N ARG A 182 12.30 -15.01 -9.07
CA ARG A 182 12.14 -13.94 -8.09
C ARG A 182 12.53 -12.61 -8.71
N LEU A 183 11.54 -11.74 -8.90
CA LEU A 183 11.78 -10.36 -9.28
C LEU A 183 12.23 -9.58 -8.04
N ARG A 184 13.47 -9.10 -8.00
CA ARG A 184 13.97 -8.25 -6.91
C ARG A 184 14.24 -6.85 -7.42
N LEU A 185 13.77 -5.86 -6.67
CA LEU A 185 14.15 -4.47 -6.84
C LEU A 185 15.12 -4.08 -5.73
N THR A 186 16.14 -3.31 -6.06
CA THR A 186 16.96 -2.64 -5.05
C THR A 186 16.09 -1.65 -4.28
N ARG A 187 16.48 -1.33 -3.05
CA ARG A 187 15.76 -0.37 -2.20
C ARG A 187 15.57 0.98 -2.88
N ALA A 188 16.66 1.57 -3.39
CA ALA A 188 16.63 2.83 -4.12
C ALA A 188 15.72 2.79 -5.36
N ARG A 189 15.73 1.67 -6.11
CA ARG A 189 14.82 1.52 -7.26
C ARG A 189 13.37 1.41 -6.80
N LYS A 190 13.11 0.69 -5.71
CA LYS A 190 11.76 0.57 -5.16
C LYS A 190 11.24 1.93 -4.68
N ALA A 191 12.08 2.72 -3.99
CA ALA A 191 11.77 4.09 -3.58
C ALA A 191 11.39 4.97 -4.78
N SER A 192 12.21 4.98 -5.84
CA SER A 192 11.94 5.80 -7.02
C SER A 192 10.69 5.37 -7.79
N LEU A 193 10.40 4.06 -7.88
CA LEU A 193 9.16 3.59 -8.49
C LEU A 193 7.93 3.95 -7.64
N ILE A 194 8.03 3.90 -6.31
CA ILE A 194 6.96 4.34 -5.40
C ILE A 194 6.70 5.84 -5.57
N ALA A 195 7.76 6.67 -5.58
CA ALA A 195 7.66 8.11 -5.79
C ALA A 195 7.06 8.45 -7.17
N CYS A 196 7.50 7.76 -8.23
CA CYS A 196 6.93 7.91 -9.57
C CYS A 196 5.44 7.54 -9.60
N ARG A 197 5.06 6.39 -9.04
CA ARG A 197 3.65 5.96 -8.93
C ARG A 197 2.80 6.99 -8.16
N PHE A 198 3.34 7.53 -7.06
CA PHE A 198 2.68 8.55 -6.26
C PHE A 198 2.50 9.85 -7.05
N THR A 199 3.54 10.30 -7.75
CA THR A 199 3.49 11.49 -8.61
C THR A 199 2.42 11.37 -9.70
N LEU A 200 2.36 10.22 -10.40
CA LEU A 200 1.35 9.97 -11.43
C LEU A 200 -0.08 10.01 -10.86
N ALA A 201 -0.26 9.71 -9.58
CA ALA A 201 -1.57 9.74 -8.93
C ALA A 201 -2.20 11.12 -8.88
N GLY A 202 -1.42 12.20 -9.00
CA GLY A 202 -1.93 13.57 -9.09
C GLY A 202 -2.80 13.81 -10.34
N MET A 203 -2.61 13.02 -11.41
CA MET A 203 -3.31 13.23 -12.69
C MET A 203 -4.26 12.09 -13.07
N VAL A 204 -3.87 10.84 -12.82
CA VAL A 204 -4.60 9.65 -13.31
C VAL A 204 -4.99 8.75 -12.15
N PRO A 205 -6.17 8.12 -12.14
CA PRO A 205 -6.59 7.23 -11.07
C PRO A 205 -5.82 5.90 -11.08
N LEU A 206 -6.01 5.10 -10.03
CA LEU A 206 -5.54 3.72 -10.03
C LEU A 206 -6.47 2.89 -10.92
N ALA A 207 -5.90 2.09 -11.83
CA ALA A 207 -6.62 1.18 -12.69
C ALA A 207 -6.02 -0.23 -12.57
N LYS A 208 -6.87 -1.27 -12.69
CA LYS A 208 -6.39 -2.65 -12.71
C LYS A 208 -5.77 -2.96 -14.06
N PHE A 209 -4.85 -3.91 -14.07
CA PHE A 209 -4.20 -4.36 -15.31
C PHE A 209 -5.22 -4.88 -16.33
N SER A 210 -6.27 -5.58 -15.87
CA SER A 210 -7.36 -6.10 -16.70
C SER A 210 -8.22 -5.01 -17.35
N ASP A 211 -8.27 -3.83 -16.76
CA ASP A 211 -9.18 -2.75 -17.16
C ASP A 211 -8.52 -1.83 -18.21
N LEU A 212 -7.22 -2.03 -18.46
CA LEU A 212 -6.44 -1.23 -19.38
C LEU A 212 -6.14 -2.02 -20.65
N ASN A 213 -6.47 -1.42 -21.79
CA ASN A 213 -6.00 -1.94 -23.06
C ASN A 213 -4.58 -1.44 -23.35
N PHE A 214 -3.64 -2.37 -23.52
CA PHE A 214 -2.25 -2.06 -23.88
C PHE A 214 -1.99 -2.17 -25.37
N LYS A 215 -2.81 -2.93 -26.11
CA LYS A 215 -2.70 -3.10 -27.56
C LYS A 215 -3.68 -2.13 -28.22
N GLU A 216 -3.20 -1.18 -29.03
CA GLU A 216 -4.09 -0.50 -29.97
C GLU A 216 -4.71 -1.52 -30.92
#